data_AF-A0A7R9FBN1-F1
#
_entry.id   AF-A0A7R9FBN1-F1
#
_cell.length_a   1.000
_cell.length_b   1.000
_cell.length_c   1.000
_cell.angle_alpha   90.00
_cell.angle_beta   90.00
_cell.angle_gamma   90.00
#
_symmetry.space_group_name_H-M   'P 1'
#
loop_
_entity.id
_entity.type
_entity.pdbx_description
1 polymer ?
#
loop_
_entity_poly.entity_id
_entity_poly.type
_entity_poly.pdbx_seq_one_letter_code
_entity_poly.pdbx_strand_id
1 'polypeptide(L)'
;MAAQDTTDFIPDLPSGPLDDYRKQASFDWKKLKLLLEGSDNLKLKFKVWKTLEADELFHTPQLTPVSDEQKRRAALQLIRYHQYKFYTEGTANNNYKRKTRTILTLNEAIAGVNMNLSVKFALGVSLFSNTILSLGTERHHHFSRAAWNGE
;
A
#
# COMPACT_ATOMS: atom_id res chain seq x y z
N MET A 1 -17.46 -13.45 21.43
CA MET A 1 -16.20 -14.23 21.30
C MET A 1 -15.47 -13.70 20.09
N ALA A 2 -14.35 -13.00 20.26
CA ALA A 2 -13.57 -12.50 19.12
C ALA A 2 -13.03 -13.70 18.34
N ALA A 3 -13.23 -13.74 17.03
CA ALA A 3 -12.57 -14.71 16.17
C ALA A 3 -11.06 -14.61 16.44
N GLN A 4 -10.41 -15.72 16.77
CA GLN A 4 -8.95 -15.76 16.86
C GLN A 4 -8.41 -15.48 15.47
N ASP A 5 -7.97 -14.24 15.21
CA ASP A 5 -7.28 -13.91 13.97
C ASP A 5 -5.97 -14.71 13.92
N THR A 6 -5.90 -15.65 12.97
CA THR A 6 -4.75 -16.52 12.74
C THR A 6 -3.59 -15.75 12.11
N THR A 7 -2.36 -16.01 12.53
CA THR A 7 -1.14 -15.35 12.00
C THR A 7 -0.55 -16.06 10.77
N ASP A 8 -1.19 -17.12 10.27
CA ASP A 8 -0.69 -18.00 9.19
C ASP A 8 -0.43 -17.29 7.86
N PHE A 9 -1.10 -16.16 7.62
CA PHE A 9 -0.89 -15.37 6.40
C PHE A 9 0.38 -14.51 6.44
N ILE A 10 1.00 -14.38 7.61
CA ILE A 10 2.25 -13.63 7.82
C ILE A 10 3.42 -14.58 7.57
N PRO A 11 4.25 -14.34 6.53
CA PRO A 11 5.39 -15.19 6.23
C PRO A 11 6.42 -15.16 7.36
N ASP A 12 7.18 -16.26 7.48
CA ASP A 12 8.32 -16.32 8.38
C ASP A 12 9.46 -15.41 7.91
N LEU A 13 10.27 -14.96 8.87
CA LEU A 13 11.47 -14.20 8.57
C LEU A 13 12.52 -15.13 7.92
N PRO A 14 13.35 -14.62 6.99
CA PRO A 14 14.38 -15.43 6.36
C PRO A 14 15.41 -15.89 7.40
N SER A 15 15.80 -17.15 7.35
CA SER A 15 16.82 -17.71 8.25
C SER A 15 18.20 -17.10 7.96
N GLY A 16 19.03 -16.96 9.00
CA GLY A 16 20.38 -16.42 8.86
C GLY A 16 21.02 -16.04 10.20
N PRO A 17 22.12 -15.26 10.18
CA PRO A 17 22.90 -14.93 11.39
C PRO A 17 22.13 -14.12 12.43
N LEU A 18 20.98 -13.56 12.06
CA LEU A 18 20.10 -12.82 12.97
C LEU A 18 19.14 -13.73 13.75
N ASP A 19 19.06 -15.03 13.44
CA ASP A 19 18.13 -15.96 14.10
C ASP A 19 18.42 -16.13 15.59
N ASP A 20 19.70 -16.11 15.98
CA ASP A 20 20.11 -16.22 17.38
C ASP A 20 19.58 -15.06 18.23
N TYR A 21 19.45 -13.87 17.64
CA TYR A 21 18.84 -12.71 18.28
C TYR A 21 17.32 -12.77 18.25
N ARG A 22 16.72 -13.21 17.14
CA ARG A 22 15.25 -13.33 17.01
C ARG A 22 14.66 -14.33 18.01
N LYS A 23 15.37 -15.41 18.30
CA LYS A 23 14.97 -16.44 19.29
C LYS A 23 14.97 -15.93 20.73
N GLN A 24 15.66 -14.82 21.02
CA GLN A 24 15.67 -14.22 22.37
C GLN A 24 14.37 -13.48 22.70
N ALA A 25 13.49 -13.25 21.73
CA ALA A 25 12.21 -12.62 21.98
C ALA A 25 11.34 -13.48 22.91
N SER A 26 10.82 -12.86 23.98
CA SER A 26 9.92 -13.50 24.94
C SER A 26 8.46 -13.55 24.48
N PHE A 27 8.18 -13.11 23.24
CA PHE A 27 6.83 -13.01 22.67
C PHE A 27 6.83 -13.33 21.17
N ASP A 28 5.65 -13.68 20.65
CA ASP A 28 5.43 -13.93 19.22
C ASP A 28 5.31 -12.60 18.46
N TRP A 29 6.29 -12.31 17.62
CA TRP A 29 6.34 -11.09 16.83
C TRP A 29 5.19 -10.98 15.81
N LYS A 30 4.65 -12.11 15.31
CA LYS A 30 3.52 -12.11 14.37
C LYS A 30 2.25 -11.64 15.08
N LYS A 31 2.04 -12.10 16.33
CA LYS A 31 0.93 -11.63 17.17
C LYS A 31 1.06 -10.15 17.51
N LEU A 32 2.28 -9.68 17.82
CA LEU A 32 2.52 -8.25 18.05
C LEU A 32 2.17 -7.43 16.79
N LYS A 33 2.62 -7.87 15.61
CA LYS A 33 2.33 -7.18 14.35
C LYS A 33 0.83 -7.14 14.04
N LEU A 34 0.14 -8.27 14.26
CA LEU A 34 -1.30 -8.38 14.11
C LEU A 34 -2.05 -7.45 15.07
N LEU A 35 -1.60 -7.34 16.33
CA LEU A 35 -2.18 -6.45 17.34
C LEU A 35 -2.03 -4.97 16.95
N LEU A 36 -0.87 -4.57 16.43
CA LEU A 36 -0.59 -3.19 16.08
C LEU A 36 -1.35 -2.72 14.83
N GLU A 37 -1.50 -3.57 13.82
CA GLU A 37 -2.01 -3.15 12.51
C GLU A 37 -3.44 -3.62 12.22
N GLY A 38 -3.88 -4.71 12.85
CA GLY A 38 -5.14 -5.39 12.59
C GLY A 38 -5.10 -6.32 11.37
N SER A 39 -5.87 -7.40 11.43
CA SER A 39 -5.93 -8.50 10.45
C SER A 39 -6.18 -8.00 9.01
N ASP A 40 -7.24 -7.23 8.80
CA ASP A 40 -7.65 -6.73 7.47
C ASP A 40 -6.55 -5.88 6.80
N ASN A 41 -5.99 -4.92 7.53
CA ASN A 41 -4.97 -4.01 6.99
C ASN A 41 -3.70 -4.79 6.65
N LEU A 42 -3.32 -5.73 7.52
CA LEU A 42 -2.10 -6.49 7.35
C LEU A 42 -2.20 -7.48 6.17
N LYS A 43 -3.35 -8.14 6.00
CA LYS A 43 -3.64 -8.96 4.81
C LYS A 43 -3.56 -8.14 3.53
N LEU A 44 -4.11 -6.91 3.55
CA LEU A 44 -4.02 -6.01 2.41
C LEU A 44 -2.57 -5.63 2.09
N LYS A 45 -1.76 -5.28 3.10
CA LYS A 45 -0.33 -4.97 2.92
C LYS A 45 0.43 -6.14 2.31
N PHE A 46 0.25 -7.35 2.84
CA PHE A 46 0.91 -8.54 2.28
C PHE A 46 0.45 -8.86 0.86
N LYS A 47 -0.83 -8.65 0.52
CA LYS A 47 -1.30 -8.77 -0.87
C LYS A 47 -0.58 -7.80 -1.78
N VAL A 48 -0.45 -6.53 -1.38
CA VAL A 48 0.30 -5.51 -2.14
C VAL A 48 1.75 -5.93 -2.29
N TRP A 49 2.46 -6.19 -1.20
CA TRP A 49 3.89 -6.53 -1.24
C TRP A 49 4.19 -7.75 -2.10
N LYS A 50 3.44 -8.85 -1.95
CA LYS A 50 3.63 -10.05 -2.79
C LYS A 50 3.39 -9.77 -4.28
N THR A 51 2.40 -8.93 -4.59
CA THR A 51 2.10 -8.58 -5.98
C THR A 51 3.20 -7.70 -6.57
N LEU A 52 3.70 -6.72 -5.82
CA LEU A 52 4.76 -5.82 -6.28
C LEU A 52 6.12 -6.53 -6.33
N GLU A 53 6.42 -7.41 -5.40
CA GLU A 53 7.65 -8.23 -5.38
C GLU A 53 7.76 -9.11 -6.64
N ALA A 54 6.63 -9.59 -7.15
CA ALA A 54 6.59 -10.39 -8.38
C ALA A 54 6.75 -9.57 -9.68
N ASP A 55 6.65 -8.24 -9.64
CA ASP A 55 6.80 -7.37 -10.81
C ASP A 55 8.16 -6.65 -10.78
N GLU A 56 8.99 -6.95 -11.77
CA GLU A 56 10.34 -6.42 -11.97
C GLU A 56 10.37 -4.87 -11.97
N LEU A 57 9.29 -4.21 -12.38
CA LEU A 57 9.21 -2.75 -12.38
C LEU A 57 9.38 -2.17 -10.96
N PHE A 58 9.01 -2.91 -9.92
CA PHE A 58 9.09 -2.51 -8.52
C PHE A 58 10.36 -2.98 -7.83
N HIS A 59 11.22 -3.73 -8.51
CA HIS A 59 12.51 -4.14 -7.94
C HIS A 59 13.42 -2.93 -7.71
N THR A 60 14.09 -2.94 -6.56
CA THR A 60 15.06 -1.91 -6.19
C THR A 60 16.24 -1.97 -7.16
N PRO A 61 16.56 -0.87 -7.85
CA PRO A 61 17.72 -0.84 -8.73
C PRO A 61 19.02 -0.96 -7.93
N GLN A 62 20.02 -1.61 -8.53
CA GLN A 62 21.33 -1.80 -7.88
C GLN A 62 22.06 -0.48 -7.59
N LEU A 63 21.81 0.54 -8.41
CA LEU A 63 22.34 1.89 -8.24
C LEU A 63 21.18 2.88 -8.22
N THR A 64 21.31 3.90 -7.39
CA THR A 64 20.35 5.01 -7.35
C THR A 64 20.31 5.72 -8.71
N PRO A 65 19.19 5.70 -9.43
CA PRO A 65 19.09 6.36 -10.73
C PRO A 65 19.16 7.88 -10.58
N VAL A 66 19.47 8.58 -11.68
CA VAL A 66 19.35 10.04 -11.74
C VAL A 66 17.91 10.50 -11.52
N SER A 67 17.72 11.74 -11.08
CA SER A 67 16.41 12.27 -10.66
C SER A 67 15.30 12.07 -11.70
N ASP A 68 15.57 12.31 -12.97
CA ASP A 68 14.55 12.19 -14.02
C ASP A 68 14.15 10.74 -14.26
N GLU A 69 15.09 9.80 -14.15
CA GLU A 69 14.78 8.37 -14.22
C GLU A 69 13.95 7.92 -13.01
N GLN A 70 14.23 8.45 -11.81
CA GLN A 70 13.39 8.18 -10.63
C GLN A 70 11.94 8.66 -10.84
N LYS A 71 11.76 9.88 -11.39
CA LYS A 71 10.43 10.43 -11.69
C LYS A 71 9.70 9.60 -12.75
N ARG A 72 10.40 9.19 -13.81
CA ARG A 72 9.87 8.36 -14.89
C ARG A 72 9.44 6.99 -14.35
N ARG A 73 10.30 6.32 -13.58
CA ARG A 73 9.98 5.04 -12.94
C ARG A 73 8.80 5.14 -12.00
N ALA A 74 8.75 6.17 -11.14
CA ALA A 74 7.60 6.37 -10.26
C ALA A 74 6.29 6.59 -11.04
N ALA A 75 6.34 7.23 -12.22
CA ALA A 75 5.18 7.36 -13.10
C ALA A 75 4.69 5.99 -13.61
N LEU A 76 5.62 5.19 -14.15
CA LEU A 76 5.31 3.85 -14.69
C LEU A 76 4.81 2.92 -13.59
N GLN A 77 5.44 2.96 -12.42
CA GLN A 77 5.03 2.20 -11.25
C GLN A 77 3.63 2.59 -10.80
N LEU A 78 3.26 3.87 -10.84
CA LEU A 78 1.91 4.31 -10.48
C LEU A 78 0.87 3.77 -11.48
N ILE A 79 1.15 3.86 -12.79
CA ILE A 79 0.27 3.31 -13.83
C ILE A 79 0.08 1.80 -13.62
N ARG A 80 1.17 1.06 -13.42
CA ARG A 80 1.13 -0.38 -13.15
C ARG A 80 0.39 -0.69 -11.85
N TYR A 81 0.59 0.11 -10.82
CA TYR A 81 -0.11 -0.01 -9.54
C TYR A 81 -1.63 0.12 -9.69
N HIS A 82 -2.12 1.08 -10.50
CA HIS A 82 -3.55 1.21 -10.78
C HIS A 82 -4.11 -0.01 -11.54
N GLN A 83 -3.34 -0.62 -12.43
CA GLN A 83 -3.76 -1.83 -13.16
C GLN A 83 -4.03 -3.02 -12.24
N TYR A 84 -3.37 -3.12 -11.08
CA TYR A 84 -3.64 -4.16 -10.08
C TYR A 84 -4.96 -3.98 -9.33
N LYS A 85 -5.58 -2.80 -9.41
CA LYS A 85 -6.89 -2.50 -8.81
C LYS A 85 -6.97 -2.92 -7.34
N PHE A 86 -5.92 -2.66 -6.55
CA PHE A 86 -5.94 -2.94 -5.11
C PHE A 86 -7.06 -2.19 -4.40
N TYR A 87 -7.37 -0.99 -4.89
CA TYR A 87 -8.61 -0.28 -4.59
C TYR A 87 -9.72 -0.86 -5.49
N THR A 88 -10.53 -1.76 -4.94
CA THR A 88 -11.64 -2.42 -5.67
C THR A 88 -12.95 -1.64 -5.50
N GLU A 89 -13.91 -1.81 -6.40
CA GLU A 89 -15.24 -1.16 -6.32
C GLU A 89 -15.97 -1.42 -4.98
N GLY A 90 -15.76 -2.58 -4.35
CA GLY A 90 -16.27 -2.87 -3.00
C GLY A 90 -15.78 -1.90 -1.92
N THR A 91 -14.61 -1.26 -2.12
CA THR A 91 -14.09 -0.21 -1.23
C THR A 91 -14.71 1.17 -1.48
N ALA A 92 -15.32 1.40 -2.66
CA ALA A 92 -16.08 2.62 -2.92
C ALA A 92 -17.40 2.66 -2.14
N ASN A 93 -18.02 1.50 -1.89
CA ASN A 93 -19.24 1.36 -1.09
C ASN A 93 -18.99 1.33 0.43
N ASN A 94 -17.72 1.36 0.87
CA ASN A 94 -17.39 1.44 2.29
C ASN A 94 -17.70 2.83 2.85
N ASN A 95 -18.00 2.89 4.15
CA ASN A 95 -18.11 4.17 4.85
C ASN A 95 -16.78 4.95 4.78
N TYR A 96 -16.88 6.28 4.95
CA TYR A 96 -15.74 7.19 4.81
C TYR A 96 -14.52 6.77 5.65
N LYS A 97 -14.74 6.38 6.92
CA LYS A 97 -13.67 5.95 7.83
C LYS A 97 -12.90 4.74 7.29
N ARG A 98 -13.60 3.70 6.83
CA ARG A 98 -12.99 2.48 6.31
C ARG A 98 -12.28 2.75 4.99
N LYS A 99 -12.90 3.54 4.10
CA LYS A 99 -12.28 3.98 2.85
C LYS A 99 -10.96 4.72 3.08
N THR A 100 -10.96 5.72 3.97
CA THR A 100 -9.75 6.47 4.32
C THR A 100 -8.69 5.57 4.92
N ARG A 101 -9.06 4.65 5.84
CA ARG A 101 -8.10 3.70 6.41
C ARG A 101 -7.48 2.81 5.33
N THR A 102 -8.27 2.29 4.40
CA THR A 102 -7.79 1.47 3.27
C THR A 102 -6.79 2.25 2.41
N ILE A 103 -7.11 3.49 2.03
CA ILE A 103 -6.21 4.33 1.21
C ILE A 103 -4.88 4.57 1.95
N LEU A 104 -4.93 4.87 3.24
CA LEU A 104 -3.71 5.05 4.04
C LEU A 104 -2.90 3.76 4.14
N THR A 105 -3.54 2.61 4.38
CA THR A 105 -2.88 1.30 4.43
C THR A 105 -2.22 0.94 3.09
N LEU A 106 -2.87 1.25 1.97
CA LEU A 106 -2.29 1.06 0.64
C LEU A 106 -1.05 1.95 0.46
N ASN A 107 -1.15 3.24 0.81
CA ASN A 107 -0.01 4.15 0.68
C ASN A 107 1.15 3.77 1.61
N GLU A 108 0.87 3.31 2.83
CA GLU A 108 1.87 2.76 3.75
C GLU A 108 2.57 1.52 3.15
N ALA A 109 1.82 0.62 2.51
CA ALA A 109 2.39 -0.56 1.85
C ALA A 109 3.36 -0.16 0.72
N ILE A 110 2.94 0.78 -0.12
CA ILE A 110 3.71 1.33 -1.23
C ILE A 110 4.98 2.03 -0.74
N ALA A 111 4.89 2.80 0.35
CA ALA A 111 6.03 3.52 0.92
C ALA A 111 7.14 2.57 1.38
N GLY A 112 6.79 1.37 1.85
CA GLY A 112 7.76 0.32 2.19
C GLY A 112 8.52 -0.26 1.00
N VAL A 113 8.02 -0.07 -0.23
CA VAL A 113 8.68 -0.50 -1.48
C VAL A 113 9.44 0.66 -2.13
N ASN A 114 8.76 1.78 -2.36
CA ASN A 114 9.37 2.97 -2.96
C ASN A 114 8.68 4.26 -2.48
N MET A 115 9.44 5.12 -1.81
CA MET A 115 8.97 6.41 -1.31
C MET A 115 8.50 7.35 -2.44
N ASN A 116 9.17 7.36 -3.59
CA ASN A 116 8.81 8.22 -4.72
C ASN A 116 7.42 7.86 -5.28
N LEU A 117 7.10 6.57 -5.31
CA LEU A 117 5.78 6.09 -5.72
C LEU A 117 4.70 6.49 -4.69
N SER A 118 4.99 6.35 -3.40
CA SER A 118 4.09 6.77 -2.31
C SER A 118 3.73 8.25 -2.41
N VAL A 119 4.72 9.13 -2.57
CA VAL A 119 4.48 10.57 -2.73
C VAL A 119 3.65 10.86 -3.98
N LYS A 120 3.94 10.17 -5.09
CA LYS A 120 3.21 10.36 -6.34
C LYS A 120 1.74 9.93 -6.24
N PHE A 121 1.47 8.82 -5.56
CA PHE A 121 0.10 8.37 -5.26
C PHE A 121 -0.61 9.34 -4.30
N ALA A 122 0.04 9.70 -3.20
CA ALA A 122 -0.53 10.55 -2.16
C ALA A 122 -0.92 11.94 -2.71
N LEU A 123 -0.05 12.57 -3.49
CA LEU A 123 -0.33 13.90 -4.06
C LEU A 123 -1.19 13.81 -5.32
N GLY A 124 -0.82 12.94 -6.26
CA GLY A 124 -1.44 12.87 -7.58
C GLY A 124 -2.84 12.26 -7.59
N VAL A 125 -3.13 11.35 -6.66
CA VAL A 125 -4.43 10.66 -6.61
C VAL A 125 -5.21 11.08 -5.38
N SER A 126 -4.65 10.87 -4.19
CA SER A 126 -5.39 11.03 -2.94
C SER A 126 -5.69 12.49 -2.61
N LEU A 127 -4.67 13.36 -2.58
CA LEU A 127 -4.85 14.79 -2.27
C LEU A 127 -5.70 15.45 -3.34
N PHE A 128 -5.36 15.26 -4.62
CA PHE A 128 -6.14 15.77 -5.75
C PHE A 128 -7.63 15.40 -5.64
N SER A 129 -7.93 14.11 -5.45
CA SER A 129 -9.32 13.64 -5.29
C SER A 129 -10.02 14.27 -4.09
N ASN A 130 -9.34 14.35 -2.94
CA ASN A 130 -9.92 14.93 -1.73
C ASN A 130 -10.18 16.43 -1.88
N THR A 131 -9.33 17.16 -2.61
CA THR A 131 -9.54 18.57 -2.93
C THR A 131 -10.77 18.75 -3.80
N ILE A 132 -10.93 17.93 -4.86
CA ILE A 132 -12.12 17.96 -5.71
C ILE A 132 -13.39 17.64 -4.93
N LEU A 133 -13.36 16.64 -4.05
CA LEU A 133 -14.53 16.25 -3.24
C LEU A 133 -14.88 17.28 -2.16
N SER A 134 -13.88 17.97 -1.58
CA SER A 134 -14.11 18.91 -0.48
C SER A 134 -14.42 20.33 -0.95
N LEU A 135 -13.81 20.77 -2.06
CA LEU A 135 -13.90 22.16 -2.54
C LEU A 135 -14.64 22.28 -3.88
N GLY A 136 -14.85 21.17 -4.58
CA GLY A 136 -15.53 21.15 -5.87
C GLY A 136 -17.04 21.00 -5.74
N THR A 137 -17.74 21.35 -6.82
CA THR A 137 -19.16 20.99 -7.02
C THR A 137 -19.30 19.64 -7.75
N GLU A 138 -20.50 19.08 -7.76
CA GLU A 138 -20.80 17.75 -8.36
C GLU A 138 -20.29 17.58 -9.79
N ARG A 139 -20.27 18.67 -10.57
CA ARG A 139 -19.75 18.67 -11.95
C ARG A 139 -18.30 18.20 -12.03
N HIS A 140 -17.50 18.31 -10.97
CA HIS A 140 -16.09 17.92 -10.95
C HIS A 140 -15.85 16.48 -10.47
N HIS A 141 -16.87 15.78 -9.95
CA HIS A 141 -16.69 14.44 -9.38
C HIS A 141 -16.14 13.41 -10.39
N HIS A 142 -16.33 13.63 -11.68
CA HIS A 142 -15.77 12.76 -12.72
C HIS A 142 -14.23 12.80 -12.74
N PHE A 143 -13.60 13.94 -12.45
CA PHE A 143 -12.13 14.05 -12.35
C PHE A 143 -11.57 13.23 -11.19
N SER A 144 -12.27 13.20 -10.04
CA SER A 144 -11.84 12.35 -8.94
C SER A 144 -11.93 10.87 -9.32
N ARG A 145 -12.99 10.45 -10.01
CA ARG A 145 -13.13 9.07 -10.48
C ARG A 145 -12.03 8.68 -11.47
N ALA A 146 -11.74 9.56 -12.44
CA ALA A 146 -10.65 9.36 -13.39
C ALA A 146 -9.30 9.18 -12.68
N ALA A 147 -8.98 10.04 -11.70
CA ALA A 147 -7.75 9.93 -10.93
C ALA A 147 -7.61 8.58 -10.19
N TRP A 148 -8.70 8.04 -9.62
CA TRP A 148 -8.69 6.72 -8.98
C TRP A 148 -8.53 5.57 -9.99
N ASN A 149 -8.97 5.76 -11.23
CA ASN A 149 -8.82 4.79 -12.32
C ASN A 149 -7.45 4.89 -13.02
N GLY A 150 -6.68 5.95 -12.78
CA GLY A 150 -5.42 6.22 -13.47
C GLY A 150 -5.62 6.76 -14.89
N GLU A 151 -6.73 7.47 -15.12
CA GLU A 151 -7.14 8.11 -16.39
C GLU A 151 -6.86 9.62 -16.40
#